data_AF-A0A820WPV9-F1
#
_entry.id   AF-A0A820WPV9-F1
#
_cell.length_a   1.000
_cell.length_b   1.000
_cell.length_c   1.000
_cell.angle_alpha   90.00
_cell.angle_beta   90.00
_cell.angle_gamma   90.00
#
_symmetry.space_group_name_H-M   'P 1'
#
loop_
_entity.id
_entity.type
_entity.pdbx_description
1 polymer ?
#
loop_
_entity_poly.entity_id
_entity_poly.type
_entity_poly.pdbx_seq_one_letter_code
_entity_poly.pdbx_strand_id
1 'polypeptide(L)'
;MVDKINQSIDVVVPRIDENKVNDNGEEKLVNLSENKINGRPLYLIRRKKYIEIIRRQLQAKNRILLTAYNTYAYYLCERTEMQEKVLEHMIRTGAYRFIMELNVTDQHYIEIIFNSIDRHITDKLNNLCHDKLISYSQWEKLNANRSTNRLDTLYFLPDTRRENVPFYPMIQTHHRLTINLSRFLIRLLQPIYNHVTVSKTFNTGVDVITALEEYNKKGLLRSNTLFVALHIHDLSTLIPHEHMYTTLQRFLCEYLFGREMEGLTLPTILDLVRLVVENQYILYENKFYQQMQGGACNAPLTILLTNIYIYYWQQELMAILNVQNEIFG
;
A
#
# COMPACT_ATOMS: atom_id res chain seq x y z
N MET A 1 -33.39 -7.39 -9.12
CA MET A 1 -32.36 -8.31 -8.53
C MET A 1 -31.30 -7.55 -7.74
N VAL A 2 -30.69 -6.50 -8.31
CA VAL A 2 -29.85 -5.51 -7.59
C VAL A 2 -30.66 -4.63 -6.62
N ASP A 3 -32.00 -4.63 -6.74
CA ASP A 3 -32.92 -3.80 -5.93
C ASP A 3 -32.99 -4.17 -4.45
N LYS A 4 -32.38 -5.30 -4.04
CA LYS A 4 -32.30 -5.75 -2.63
C LYS A 4 -31.02 -5.26 -1.91
N ILE A 5 -30.31 -4.32 -2.51
CA ILE A 5 -28.99 -3.84 -2.08
C ILE A 5 -29.21 -2.39 -1.63
N ASN A 6 -29.53 -2.21 -0.36
CA ASN A 6 -30.02 -0.94 0.19
C ASN A 6 -28.94 -0.14 0.95
N GLN A 7 -27.70 -0.61 0.99
CA GLN A 7 -26.58 0.11 1.61
C GLN A 7 -25.60 0.60 0.54
N SER A 8 -24.87 1.67 0.88
CA SER A 8 -23.92 2.31 -0.04
C SER A 8 -22.76 1.40 -0.42
N ILE A 9 -22.37 0.47 0.47
CA ILE A 9 -21.25 -0.44 0.27
C ILE A 9 -21.57 -1.83 0.86
N ASP A 10 -21.61 -2.84 0.00
CA ASP A 10 -21.88 -4.24 0.37
C ASP A 10 -20.73 -5.18 -0.04
N VAL A 11 -20.57 -6.29 0.69
CA VAL A 11 -19.52 -7.29 0.42
C VAL A 11 -20.10 -8.42 -0.41
N VAL A 12 -19.41 -8.75 -1.51
CA VAL A 12 -19.82 -9.79 -2.45
C VAL A 12 -18.70 -10.81 -2.55
N VAL A 13 -18.97 -12.08 -2.24
CA VAL A 13 -17.99 -13.17 -2.33
C VAL A 13 -18.40 -14.10 -3.47
N PRO A 14 -17.48 -14.51 -4.37
CA PRO A 14 -17.78 -15.52 -5.37
C PRO A 14 -17.76 -16.91 -4.74
N ARG A 15 -18.62 -17.80 -5.24
CA ARG A 15 -18.62 -19.20 -4.84
C ARG A 15 -17.30 -19.88 -5.26
N ILE A 16 -16.62 -20.56 -4.32
CA ILE A 16 -15.30 -21.16 -4.54
C ILE A 16 -15.39 -22.58 -5.15
N ASP A 17 -16.53 -23.27 -5.02
CA ASP A 17 -16.71 -24.65 -5.51
C ASP A 17 -17.68 -24.74 -6.69
N GLU A 18 -17.18 -25.18 -7.85
CA GLU A 18 -17.98 -25.53 -9.04
C GLU A 18 -18.57 -26.95 -8.96
N ASN A 19 -18.08 -27.81 -8.06
CA ASN A 19 -18.30 -29.27 -8.13
C ASN A 19 -19.37 -29.84 -7.19
N LYS A 20 -20.12 -29.01 -6.45
CA LYS A 20 -21.24 -29.52 -5.62
C LYS A 20 -22.47 -28.65 -5.78
N VAL A 21 -23.44 -29.21 -6.51
CA VAL A 21 -24.90 -29.10 -6.40
C VAL A 21 -25.52 -29.02 -7.82
N ASN A 22 -26.44 -29.94 -8.12
CA ASN A 22 -27.41 -29.81 -9.21
C ASN A 22 -28.27 -28.56 -8.94
N ASP A 23 -27.94 -27.45 -9.58
CA ASP A 23 -28.57 -26.16 -9.32
C ASP A 23 -29.31 -25.66 -10.57
N ASN A 24 -30.62 -25.92 -10.61
CA ASN A 24 -31.58 -25.45 -11.60
C ASN A 24 -32.06 -24.00 -11.34
N GLY A 25 -31.44 -23.27 -10.39
CA GLY A 25 -31.86 -21.92 -10.03
C GLY A 25 -31.41 -20.82 -11.01
N GLU A 26 -32.35 -19.99 -11.46
CA GLU A 26 -32.08 -18.81 -12.32
C GLU A 26 -31.41 -17.64 -11.58
N GLU A 27 -31.35 -17.66 -10.24
CA GLU A 27 -30.84 -16.54 -9.45
C GLU A 27 -29.31 -16.40 -9.53
N LYS A 28 -28.83 -15.29 -10.10
CA LYS A 28 -27.40 -15.02 -10.35
C LYS A 28 -26.64 -14.50 -9.11
N LEU A 29 -27.34 -13.76 -8.24
CA LEU A 29 -26.83 -13.18 -7.00
C LEU A 29 -27.73 -13.64 -5.85
N VAL A 30 -27.16 -14.30 -4.85
CA VAL A 30 -27.90 -14.78 -3.66
C VAL A 30 -27.56 -13.88 -2.48
N ASN A 31 -28.58 -13.36 -1.80
CA ASN A 31 -28.37 -12.66 -0.54
C ASN A 31 -28.17 -13.68 0.57
N LEU A 32 -27.01 -13.64 1.22
CA LEU A 32 -26.66 -14.45 2.39
C LEU A 32 -26.83 -13.65 3.68
N SER A 33 -27.78 -12.72 3.75
CA SER A 33 -27.98 -11.71 4.81
C SER A 33 -28.03 -12.23 6.25
N GLU A 34 -28.24 -13.54 6.46
CA GLU A 34 -28.06 -14.20 7.76
C GLU A 34 -26.59 -14.13 8.24
N ASN A 35 -25.65 -14.08 7.30
CA ASN A 35 -24.24 -13.81 7.53
C ASN A 35 -23.95 -12.33 7.26
N LYS A 36 -23.53 -11.61 8.30
CA LYS A 36 -23.10 -10.20 8.19
C LYS A 36 -21.60 -10.09 8.37
N ILE A 37 -20.95 -9.29 7.52
CA ILE A 37 -19.56 -8.87 7.73
C ILE A 37 -19.60 -7.41 8.16
N ASN A 38 -19.17 -7.14 9.40
CA ASN A 38 -19.22 -5.80 10.00
C ASN A 38 -20.63 -5.15 9.91
N GLY A 39 -21.68 -5.95 10.15
CA GLY A 39 -23.07 -5.49 10.07
C GLY A 39 -23.64 -5.35 8.65
N ARG A 40 -22.85 -5.57 7.60
CA ARG A 40 -23.25 -5.45 6.19
C ARG A 40 -23.72 -6.78 5.60
N PRO A 41 -24.74 -6.77 4.72
CA PRO A 41 -25.20 -7.97 4.04
C PRO A 41 -24.11 -8.56 3.13
N LEU A 42 -24.03 -9.89 3.15
CA LEU A 42 -23.13 -10.65 2.30
C LEU A 42 -23.89 -11.16 1.08
N TYR A 43 -23.34 -10.99 -0.12
CA TYR A 43 -23.92 -11.54 -1.35
C TYR A 43 -23.00 -12.59 -1.97
N LEU A 44 -23.58 -13.63 -2.55
CA LEU A 44 -22.88 -14.69 -3.26
C LEU A 44 -23.14 -14.60 -4.77
N ILE A 45 -22.08 -14.51 -5.57
CA ILE A 45 -22.17 -14.71 -7.02
C ILE A 45 -22.09 -16.20 -7.29
N ARG A 46 -23.18 -16.78 -7.82
CA ARG A 46 -23.28 -18.26 -7.99
C ARG A 46 -22.25 -18.83 -8.97
N ARG A 47 -21.91 -18.10 -10.03
CA ARG A 47 -20.98 -18.54 -11.08
C ARG A 47 -20.16 -17.38 -11.63
N LYS A 48 -18.87 -17.60 -11.89
CA LYS A 48 -17.93 -16.58 -12.43
C LYS A 48 -18.44 -15.94 -13.73
N LYS A 49 -19.10 -16.71 -14.62
CA LYS A 49 -19.70 -16.22 -15.87
C LYS A 49 -20.74 -15.09 -15.67
N TYR A 50 -21.31 -14.96 -14.48
CA TYR A 50 -22.31 -13.92 -14.20
C TYR A 50 -21.70 -12.57 -13.80
N ILE A 51 -20.39 -12.50 -13.53
CA ILE A 51 -19.73 -11.25 -13.09
C ILE A 51 -19.93 -10.13 -14.10
N GLU A 52 -19.68 -10.39 -15.40
CA GLU A 52 -19.82 -9.38 -16.44
C GLU A 52 -21.27 -8.92 -16.64
N ILE A 53 -22.22 -9.85 -16.51
CA ILE A 53 -23.65 -9.51 -16.57
C ILE A 53 -24.03 -8.62 -15.38
N ILE A 54 -23.58 -8.98 -14.18
CA ILE A 54 -23.82 -8.21 -12.94
C ILE A 54 -23.20 -6.82 -13.07
N ARG A 55 -21.94 -6.70 -13.53
CA ARG A 55 -21.27 -5.41 -13.76
C ARG A 55 -22.08 -4.49 -14.66
N ARG A 56 -22.57 -4.99 -15.80
CA ARG A 56 -23.41 -4.19 -16.72
C ARG A 56 -24.72 -3.74 -16.07
N GLN A 57 -25.38 -4.62 -15.31
CA GLN A 57 -26.62 -4.28 -14.60
C GLN A 57 -26.41 -3.26 -13.49
N LEU A 58 -25.27 -3.33 -12.79
CA LEU A 58 -24.89 -2.37 -11.75
C LEU A 58 -24.56 -0.99 -12.35
N GLN A 59 -23.82 -0.96 -13.46
CA GLN A 59 -23.48 0.27 -14.17
C GLN A 59 -24.73 1.05 -14.58
N ALA A 60 -25.77 0.37 -15.05
CA ALA A 60 -27.06 0.99 -15.40
C ALA A 60 -27.79 1.64 -14.21
N LYS A 61 -27.36 1.34 -12.97
CA LYS A 61 -27.93 1.86 -11.71
C LYS A 61 -26.95 2.75 -10.95
N ASN A 62 -25.93 3.29 -11.61
CA ASN A 62 -24.85 4.07 -11.00
C ASN A 62 -24.10 3.35 -9.88
N ARG A 63 -23.94 2.02 -10.01
CA ARG A 63 -23.21 1.20 -9.05
C ARG A 63 -22.03 0.50 -9.70
N ILE A 64 -21.00 0.23 -8.90
CA ILE A 64 -19.76 -0.39 -9.34
C ILE A 64 -19.43 -1.62 -8.49
N LEU A 65 -18.89 -2.65 -9.13
CA LEU A 65 -18.37 -3.83 -8.46
C LEU A 65 -16.84 -3.79 -8.49
N LEU A 66 -16.24 -3.34 -7.39
CA LEU A 66 -14.80 -3.23 -7.21
C LEU A 66 -14.23 -4.60 -6.86
N THR A 67 -13.18 -5.03 -7.56
CA THR A 67 -12.48 -6.27 -7.22
C THR A 67 -11.46 -5.99 -6.13
N ALA A 68 -11.50 -6.73 -5.04
CA ALA A 68 -10.46 -6.66 -4.02
C ALA A 68 -9.24 -7.46 -4.49
N TYR A 69 -8.04 -6.89 -4.38
CA TYR A 69 -6.81 -7.59 -4.77
C TYR A 69 -6.48 -8.67 -3.72
N ASN A 70 -6.09 -9.86 -4.18
CA ASN A 70 -5.74 -11.04 -3.36
C ASN A 70 -6.85 -11.66 -2.51
N THR A 71 -8.06 -11.10 -2.51
CA THR A 71 -9.23 -11.78 -1.97
C THR A 71 -10.17 -12.02 -3.13
N TYR A 72 -10.75 -13.20 -3.24
CA TYR A 72 -11.76 -13.44 -4.28
C TYR A 72 -12.99 -12.53 -4.12
N ALA A 73 -13.09 -11.73 -3.06
CA ALA A 73 -14.17 -10.81 -2.78
C ALA A 73 -14.23 -9.60 -3.74
N TYR A 74 -15.44 -9.06 -3.83
CA TYR A 74 -15.78 -7.81 -4.49
C TYR A 74 -16.51 -6.89 -3.51
N TYR A 75 -16.40 -5.60 -3.74
CA TYR A 75 -17.18 -4.58 -3.04
C TYR A 75 -18.16 -3.95 -4.02
N LEU A 76 -19.43 -3.96 -3.65
CA LEU A 76 -20.45 -3.27 -4.39
C LEU A 76 -20.60 -1.87 -3.81
N CYS A 77 -20.39 -0.84 -4.61
CA CYS A 77 -20.44 0.55 -4.17
C CYS A 77 -21.37 1.39 -5.04
N GLU A 78 -21.98 2.41 -4.45
CA GLU A 78 -22.51 3.55 -5.21
C GLU A 78 -21.34 4.31 -5.85
N ARG A 79 -21.45 4.63 -7.15
CA ARG A 79 -20.32 5.14 -7.92
C ARG A 79 -19.98 6.59 -7.56
N THR A 80 -20.99 7.43 -7.40
CA THR A 80 -20.83 8.85 -7.08
C THR A 80 -20.25 9.04 -5.69
N GLU A 81 -20.76 8.33 -4.68
CA GLU A 81 -20.21 8.37 -3.31
C GLU A 81 -18.75 7.92 -3.27
N MET A 82 -18.42 6.85 -4.02
CA MET A 82 -17.03 6.40 -4.13
C MET A 82 -16.14 7.47 -4.76
N GLN A 83 -16.57 8.06 -5.88
CA GLN A 83 -15.80 9.09 -6.58
C GLN A 83 -15.60 10.35 -5.72
N GLU A 84 -16.63 10.78 -4.99
CA GLU A 84 -16.56 11.91 -4.05
C GLU A 84 -15.54 11.65 -2.94
N LYS A 85 -15.61 10.49 -2.28
CA LYS A 85 -14.68 10.11 -1.20
C LYS A 85 -13.25 9.94 -1.68
N VAL A 86 -13.07 9.41 -2.89
CA VAL A 86 -11.74 9.30 -3.50
C VAL A 86 -11.16 10.67 -3.80
N LEU A 87 -11.95 11.57 -4.39
CA LEU A 87 -11.53 12.95 -4.64
C LEU A 87 -11.18 13.68 -3.34
N GLU A 88 -12.02 13.54 -2.31
CA GLU A 88 -11.75 14.09 -0.98
C GLU A 88 -10.42 13.57 -0.41
N HIS A 89 -10.15 12.26 -0.50
CA HIS A 89 -8.88 11.68 -0.08
C HIS A 89 -7.69 12.25 -0.87
N MET A 90 -7.79 12.34 -2.21
CA MET A 90 -6.72 12.88 -3.05
C MET A 90 -6.41 14.35 -2.72
N ILE A 91 -7.45 15.16 -2.52
CA ILE A 91 -7.31 16.58 -2.15
C ILE A 91 -6.71 16.71 -0.75
N ARG A 92 -7.26 15.99 0.24
CA ARG A 92 -6.84 16.07 1.64
C ARG A 92 -5.39 15.64 1.84
N THR A 93 -4.96 14.60 1.14
CA THR A 93 -3.57 14.11 1.25
C THR A 93 -2.59 14.90 0.40
N GLY A 94 -3.04 15.48 -0.72
CA GLY A 94 -2.14 16.14 -1.68
C GLY A 94 -1.06 15.20 -2.24
N ALA A 95 -1.29 13.88 -2.17
CA ALA A 95 -0.28 12.88 -2.50
C ALA A 95 -0.10 12.67 -4.01
N TYR A 96 -1.06 13.12 -4.84
CA TYR A 96 -1.11 12.83 -6.26
C TYR A 96 -1.10 14.11 -7.09
N ARG A 97 -0.04 14.33 -7.86
CA ARG A 97 0.06 15.41 -8.82
C ARG A 97 -0.48 14.94 -10.16
N PHE A 98 -1.55 15.57 -10.62
CA PHE A 98 -2.07 15.37 -11.97
C PHE A 98 -1.05 15.82 -13.00
N ILE A 99 -0.82 14.98 -14.02
CA ILE A 99 0.06 15.29 -15.15
C ILE A 99 -0.79 15.53 -16.39
N MET A 100 -1.64 14.56 -16.73
CA MET A 100 -2.50 14.64 -17.91
C MET A 100 -3.66 13.66 -17.86
N GLU A 101 -4.68 13.94 -18.66
CA GLU A 101 -5.78 13.02 -18.96
C GLU A 101 -5.49 12.27 -20.27
N LEU A 102 -5.92 11.01 -20.33
CA LEU A 102 -5.64 10.10 -21.43
C LEU A 102 -6.92 9.88 -22.23
N ASN A 103 -6.90 10.31 -23.48
CA ASN A 103 -7.89 9.99 -24.49
C ASN A 103 -7.51 8.69 -25.21
N VAL A 104 -8.45 8.11 -25.96
CA VAL A 104 -8.29 6.81 -26.64
C VAL A 104 -7.10 6.79 -27.63
N THR A 105 -6.69 7.96 -28.14
CA THR A 105 -5.51 8.16 -29.01
C THR A 105 -4.18 8.22 -28.26
N ASP A 106 -4.19 8.28 -26.93
CA ASP A 106 -3.02 8.69 -26.13
C ASP A 106 -2.15 7.52 -25.65
N GLN A 107 -2.43 6.28 -26.11
CA GLN A 107 -1.56 5.13 -25.85
C GLN A 107 -0.11 5.38 -26.27
N HIS A 108 0.09 6.05 -27.41
CA HIS A 108 1.43 6.42 -27.88
C HIS A 108 2.13 7.43 -26.94
N TYR A 109 1.37 8.38 -26.38
CA TYR A 109 1.92 9.35 -25.42
C TYR A 109 2.32 8.70 -24.09
N ILE A 110 1.55 7.71 -23.62
CA ILE A 110 1.91 6.91 -22.44
C ILE A 110 3.25 6.21 -22.66
N GLU A 111 3.44 5.58 -23.82
CA GLU A 111 4.70 4.92 -24.16
C GLU A 111 5.87 5.91 -24.21
N ILE A 112 5.68 7.11 -24.76
CA ILE A 112 6.72 8.15 -24.78
C ILE A 112 7.12 8.56 -23.36
N ILE A 113 6.14 8.87 -22.51
CA ILE A 113 6.38 9.29 -21.12
C ILE A 113 7.08 8.16 -20.35
N PHE A 114 6.56 6.94 -20.48
CA PHE A 114 7.13 5.76 -19.87
C PHE A 114 8.59 5.53 -20.30
N ASN A 115 8.87 5.62 -21.60
CA ASN A 115 10.23 5.50 -22.14
C ASN A 115 11.15 6.63 -21.66
N SER A 116 10.61 7.84 -21.46
CA SER A 116 11.36 8.96 -20.89
C SER A 116 11.75 8.71 -19.43
N ILE A 117 10.83 8.16 -18.63
CA ILE A 117 11.09 7.81 -17.23
C ILE A 117 12.09 6.64 -17.14
N ASP A 118 11.90 5.59 -17.96
CA ASP A 118 12.82 4.46 -18.02
C ASP A 118 14.23 4.89 -18.41
N ARG A 119 14.35 5.79 -19.42
CA ARG A 119 15.63 6.37 -19.83
C ARG A 119 16.25 7.17 -18.69
N HIS A 120 15.49 8.02 -18.00
CA HIS A 120 15.99 8.79 -16.87
C HIS A 120 16.57 7.88 -15.76
N ILE A 121 15.85 6.82 -15.40
CA ILE A 121 16.31 5.83 -14.41
C ILE A 121 17.57 5.11 -14.92
N THR A 122 17.56 4.66 -16.17
CA THR A 122 18.70 3.96 -16.79
C THR A 122 19.95 4.85 -16.81
N ASP A 123 19.82 6.11 -17.23
CA ASP A 123 20.92 7.06 -17.32
C ASP A 123 21.53 7.33 -15.94
N LYS A 124 20.69 7.46 -14.90
CA LYS A 124 21.16 7.57 -13.52
C LYS A 124 21.96 6.33 -13.09
N LEU A 125 21.46 5.13 -13.39
CA LEU A 125 22.18 3.88 -13.06
C LEU A 125 23.50 3.75 -13.85
N ASN A 126 23.50 4.14 -15.12
CA ASN A 126 24.71 4.15 -15.96
C ASN A 126 25.78 5.07 -15.39
N ASN A 127 25.39 6.28 -14.96
CA ASN A 127 26.32 7.24 -14.35
C ASN A 127 26.88 6.68 -13.03
N LEU A 128 26.05 6.11 -12.16
CA LEU A 128 26.51 5.48 -10.92
C LEU A 128 27.49 4.32 -11.18
N CYS A 129 27.27 3.55 -12.25
CA CYS A 129 28.17 2.45 -12.62
C CYS A 129 29.48 2.97 -13.22
N HIS A 130 29.41 3.97 -14.09
CA HIS A 130 30.57 4.62 -14.71
C HIS A 130 31.49 5.24 -13.64
N ASP A 131 30.89 5.91 -12.67
CA ASP A 131 31.59 6.57 -11.56
C ASP A 131 32.04 5.57 -10.48
N LYS A 132 31.83 4.26 -10.70
CA LYS A 132 32.20 3.15 -9.81
C LYS A 132 31.54 3.23 -8.42
N LEU A 133 30.41 3.93 -8.32
CA LEU A 133 29.59 4.00 -7.12
C LEU A 133 28.72 2.75 -6.93
N ILE A 134 28.47 2.02 -8.02
CA ILE A 134 27.92 0.66 -8.03
C ILE A 134 28.78 -0.23 -8.92
N SER A 135 28.87 -1.52 -8.60
CA SER A 135 29.54 -2.50 -9.46
C SER A 135 28.69 -2.85 -10.69
N TYR A 136 29.33 -3.39 -11.74
CA TYR A 136 28.62 -3.86 -12.94
C TYR A 136 27.56 -4.93 -12.62
N SER A 137 27.87 -5.87 -11.71
CA SER A 137 26.89 -6.90 -11.30
C SER A 137 25.70 -6.30 -10.53
N GLN A 138 25.92 -5.24 -9.75
CA GLN A 138 24.81 -4.50 -9.12
C GLN A 138 24.00 -3.79 -10.20
N TRP A 139 24.64 -3.03 -11.09
CA TRP A 139 23.98 -2.34 -12.21
C TRP A 139 23.08 -3.28 -13.03
N GLU A 140 23.57 -4.46 -13.40
CA GLU A 140 22.81 -5.46 -14.15
C GLU A 140 21.55 -5.92 -13.38
N LYS A 141 21.67 -6.12 -12.06
CA LYS A 141 20.55 -6.52 -11.20
C LYS A 141 19.57 -5.39 -10.93
N LEU A 142 20.01 -4.13 -10.96
CA LEU A 142 19.20 -2.95 -10.68
C LEU A 142 18.32 -2.55 -11.86
N ASN A 143 18.77 -2.79 -13.09
CA ASN A 143 17.99 -2.51 -14.29
C ASN A 143 16.74 -3.40 -14.37
N ALA A 144 15.60 -2.80 -14.72
CA ALA A 144 14.35 -3.53 -14.88
C ALA A 144 14.24 -4.13 -16.30
N ASN A 145 13.49 -5.21 -16.43
CA ASN A 145 13.26 -5.83 -17.74
C ASN A 145 12.23 -5.02 -18.54
N ARG A 146 12.70 -4.32 -19.57
CA ARG A 146 11.89 -3.45 -20.43
C ARG A 146 10.73 -4.19 -21.13
N SER A 147 10.86 -5.48 -21.41
CA SER A 147 9.82 -6.22 -22.13
C SER A 147 8.57 -6.50 -21.28
N THR A 148 8.72 -6.54 -19.95
CA THR A 148 7.64 -6.85 -19.02
C THR A 148 7.15 -5.66 -18.22
N ASN A 149 7.87 -4.54 -18.24
CA ASN A 149 7.52 -3.37 -17.44
C ASN A 149 6.21 -2.72 -17.90
N ARG A 150 5.40 -2.29 -16.93
CA ARG A 150 4.13 -1.59 -17.14
C ARG A 150 3.97 -0.48 -16.10
N LEU A 151 3.06 0.46 -16.37
CA LEU A 151 2.67 1.46 -15.38
C LEU A 151 1.80 0.81 -14.30
N ASP A 152 1.95 1.32 -13.08
CA ASP A 152 1.08 0.97 -11.98
C ASP A 152 -0.31 1.56 -12.17
N THR A 153 -1.34 0.79 -11.79
CA THR A 153 -2.72 1.29 -11.76
C THR A 153 -3.15 1.49 -10.32
N LEU A 154 -3.55 2.71 -9.99
CA LEU A 154 -4.18 3.05 -8.73
C LEU A 154 -5.66 2.67 -8.79
N TYR A 155 -6.17 2.12 -7.70
CA TYR A 155 -7.59 1.90 -7.47
C TYR A 155 -7.87 2.07 -5.98
N PHE A 156 -9.15 2.17 -5.61
CA PHE A 156 -9.54 2.42 -4.23
C PHE A 156 -10.47 1.31 -3.72
N LEU A 157 -10.27 0.91 -2.46
CA LEU A 157 -11.13 -0.08 -1.79
C LEU A 157 -11.76 0.51 -0.54
N PRO A 158 -13.03 0.17 -0.25
CA PRO A 158 -13.69 0.64 0.95
C PRO A 158 -13.21 -0.12 2.20
N ASP A 159 -13.02 0.59 3.31
CA ASP A 159 -12.81 -0.03 4.62
C ASP A 159 -14.12 -0.20 5.36
N THR A 160 -14.71 -1.38 5.20
CA THR A 160 -16.02 -1.74 5.76
C THR A 160 -16.02 -1.90 7.27
N ARG A 161 -14.87 -1.79 7.95
CA ARG A 161 -14.77 -1.85 9.42
C ARG A 161 -15.15 -0.53 10.10
N ARG A 162 -15.25 0.56 9.34
CA ARG A 162 -15.54 1.91 9.85
C ARG A 162 -16.94 2.36 9.48
N GLU A 163 -17.57 3.15 10.35
CA GLU A 163 -18.93 3.66 10.12
C GLU A 163 -19.03 4.55 8.87
N ASN A 164 -18.10 5.49 8.68
CA ASN A 164 -18.09 6.40 7.53
C ASN A 164 -17.51 5.79 6.23
N VAL A 165 -17.00 4.56 6.27
CA VAL A 165 -16.38 3.81 5.15
C VAL A 165 -15.49 4.68 4.25
N PRO A 166 -14.25 4.99 4.69
CA PRO A 166 -13.29 5.63 3.81
C PRO A 166 -12.86 4.67 2.70
N PHE A 167 -12.36 5.25 1.62
CA PHE A 167 -11.76 4.53 0.51
C PHE A 167 -10.23 4.68 0.58
N TYR A 168 -9.51 3.56 0.61
CA TYR A 168 -8.05 3.56 0.69
C TYR A 168 -7.41 3.29 -0.67
N PRO A 169 -6.34 4.03 -1.00
CA PRO A 169 -5.59 3.81 -2.23
C PRO A 169 -4.89 2.45 -2.19
N MET A 170 -4.96 1.74 -3.30
CA MET A 170 -4.29 0.49 -3.53
C MET A 170 -3.64 0.54 -4.91
N ILE A 171 -2.44 -0.03 -5.03
CA ILE A 171 -1.78 -0.10 -6.32
C ILE A 171 -1.82 -1.53 -6.83
N GLN A 172 -2.41 -1.69 -8.01
CA GLN A 172 -2.30 -2.91 -8.78
C GLN A 172 -0.93 -2.90 -9.44
N THR A 173 -0.01 -3.63 -8.82
CA THR A 173 1.39 -3.67 -9.23
C THR A 173 1.56 -4.52 -10.47
N HIS A 174 1.99 -3.89 -11.56
CA HIS A 174 2.48 -4.58 -12.75
C HIS A 174 3.88 -4.05 -13.04
N HIS A 175 4.92 -4.85 -12.73
CA HIS A 175 6.30 -4.68 -13.21
C HIS A 175 6.80 -3.21 -13.32
N ARG A 176 7.03 -2.57 -12.17
CA ARG A 176 7.48 -1.17 -12.08
C ARG A 176 8.88 -0.98 -12.64
N LEU A 177 9.13 0.19 -13.24
CA LEU A 177 10.46 0.63 -13.69
C LEU A 177 11.53 0.57 -12.58
N THR A 178 11.11 0.73 -11.33
CA THR A 178 11.99 0.76 -10.16
C THR A 178 11.87 -0.49 -9.29
N ILE A 179 11.26 -1.59 -9.78
CA ILE A 179 10.99 -2.77 -8.95
C ILE A 179 12.27 -3.46 -8.46
N ASN A 180 13.26 -3.57 -9.34
CA ASN A 180 14.53 -4.22 -9.02
C ASN A 180 15.35 -3.39 -8.04
N LEU A 181 15.37 -2.06 -8.22
CA LEU A 181 15.87 -1.11 -7.23
C LEU A 181 15.19 -1.27 -5.87
N SER A 182 13.86 -1.31 -5.84
CA SER A 182 13.10 -1.45 -4.59
C SER A 182 13.44 -2.75 -3.86
N ARG A 183 13.55 -3.87 -4.58
CA ARG A 183 13.91 -5.17 -4.01
C ARG A 183 15.34 -5.18 -3.47
N PHE A 184 16.27 -4.61 -4.23
CA PHE A 184 17.66 -4.49 -3.82
C PHE A 184 17.79 -3.67 -2.54
N LEU A 185 17.15 -2.50 -2.49
CA LEU A 185 17.16 -1.62 -1.31
C LEU A 185 16.50 -2.27 -0.10
N ILE A 186 15.40 -3.01 -0.29
CA ILE A 186 14.75 -3.74 0.80
C ILE A 186 15.66 -4.82 1.38
N ARG A 187 16.34 -5.60 0.53
CA ARG A 187 17.33 -6.59 0.98
C ARG A 187 18.42 -5.94 1.83
N LEU A 188 18.85 -4.75 1.46
CA LEU A 188 19.91 -4.01 2.13
C LEU A 188 19.46 -3.41 3.47
N LEU A 189 18.31 -2.73 3.48
CA LEU A 189 17.88 -1.85 4.57
C LEU A 189 17.00 -2.55 5.61
N GLN A 190 16.16 -3.50 5.20
CA GLN A 190 15.22 -4.17 6.11
C GLN A 190 15.91 -4.90 7.28
N PRO A 191 17.04 -5.62 7.09
CA PRO A 191 17.73 -6.29 8.19
C PRO A 191 18.20 -5.32 9.28
N ILE A 192 18.64 -4.11 8.89
CA ILE A 192 19.12 -3.09 9.82
C ILE A 192 17.95 -2.55 10.62
N TYR A 193 16.85 -2.21 9.93
CA TYR A 193 15.61 -1.78 10.59
C TYR A 193 15.15 -2.81 11.61
N ASN A 194 15.01 -4.08 11.20
CA ASN A 194 14.56 -5.15 12.07
C ASN A 194 15.46 -5.32 13.31
N HIS A 195 16.78 -5.20 13.14
CA HIS A 195 17.71 -5.28 14.25
C HIS A 195 17.54 -4.13 15.25
N VAL A 196 17.33 -2.90 14.76
CA VAL A 196 17.16 -1.71 15.59
C VAL A 196 15.80 -1.68 16.31
N THR A 197 14.74 -2.18 15.69
CA THR A 197 13.37 -2.06 16.20
C THR A 197 12.85 -3.29 16.94
N VAL A 198 13.62 -4.38 17.02
CA VAL A 198 13.17 -5.66 17.61
C VAL A 198 12.57 -5.52 19.01
N SER A 199 13.07 -4.59 19.83
CA SER A 199 12.60 -4.36 21.20
C SER A 199 11.62 -3.19 21.35
N LYS A 200 11.24 -2.56 20.23
CA LYS A 200 10.51 -1.27 20.20
C LYS A 200 9.21 -1.32 19.41
N THR A 201 8.91 -2.45 18.77
CA THR A 201 7.73 -2.61 17.92
C THR A 201 7.17 -4.01 18.06
N PHE A 202 5.86 -4.13 18.24
CA PHE A 202 5.14 -5.40 18.19
C PHE A 202 4.81 -5.74 16.74
N ASN A 203 5.38 -6.83 16.24
CA ASN A 203 5.14 -7.33 14.90
C ASN A 203 3.97 -8.31 14.87
N THR A 204 3.70 -8.98 15.98
CA THR A 204 2.64 -9.99 16.10
C THR A 204 1.81 -9.82 17.37
N GLY A 205 0.62 -10.42 17.39
CA GLY A 205 -0.17 -10.51 18.61
C GLY A 205 0.51 -11.30 19.74
N VAL A 206 1.44 -12.20 19.39
CA VAL A 206 2.25 -12.92 20.40
C VAL A 206 3.18 -11.96 21.12
N ASP A 207 3.80 -11.02 20.39
CA ASP A 207 4.69 -10.01 20.98
C ASP A 207 3.96 -9.18 22.04
N VAL A 208 2.70 -8.79 21.74
CA VAL A 208 1.82 -8.05 22.67
C VAL A 208 1.53 -8.89 23.92
N ILE A 209 1.14 -10.16 23.75
CA ILE A 209 0.83 -11.06 24.87
C ILE A 209 2.07 -11.25 25.75
N THR A 210 3.23 -11.53 25.16
CA THR A 210 4.48 -11.68 25.90
C THR A 210 4.85 -10.42 26.67
N ALA A 211 4.70 -9.23 26.06
CA ALA A 211 4.95 -7.96 26.74
C ALA A 211 3.99 -7.74 27.92
N LEU A 212 2.71 -8.08 27.77
CA LEU A 212 1.70 -8.00 28.83
C LEU A 212 1.97 -8.97 29.98
N GLU A 213 2.41 -10.19 29.68
CA GLU A 213 2.80 -11.17 30.70
C GLU A 213 3.99 -10.67 31.54
N GLU A 214 5.02 -10.12 30.89
CA GLU A 214 6.17 -9.52 31.58
C GLU A 214 5.77 -8.28 32.40
N TYR A 215 4.87 -7.45 31.87
CA TYR A 215 4.32 -6.30 32.58
C TYR A 215 3.50 -6.72 33.81
N ASN A 216 2.74 -7.81 33.71
CA ASN A 216 2.01 -8.40 34.82
C ASN A 216 2.94 -9.03 35.87
N LYS A 217 4.00 -9.75 35.47
CA LYS A 217 5.01 -10.30 36.39
C LYS A 217 5.68 -9.23 37.24
N LYS A 218 5.81 -8.01 36.72
CA LYS A 218 6.32 -6.84 37.44
C LYS A 218 5.28 -6.17 38.36
N GLY A 219 4.04 -6.66 38.41
CA GLY A 219 2.95 -6.09 39.20
C GLY A 219 2.41 -4.75 38.66
N LEU A 220 2.68 -4.47 37.38
CA LEU A 220 2.27 -3.22 36.73
C LEU A 220 0.89 -3.34 36.07
N LEU A 221 0.48 -4.56 35.68
CA LEU A 221 -0.88 -4.82 35.21
C LEU A 221 -1.85 -4.85 36.40
N ARG A 222 -2.70 -3.85 36.52
CA ARG A 222 -3.64 -3.64 37.63
C ARG A 222 -5.07 -3.52 37.11
N SER A 223 -6.04 -3.59 38.02
CA SER A 223 -7.47 -3.44 37.68
C SER A 223 -7.82 -2.07 37.11
N ASN A 224 -6.97 -1.06 37.34
CA ASN A 224 -7.12 0.30 36.81
C ASN A 224 -6.18 0.59 35.62
N THR A 225 -5.49 -0.42 35.07
CA THR A 225 -4.67 -0.22 33.87
C THR A 225 -5.57 0.12 32.67
N LEU A 226 -5.19 1.16 31.95
CA LEU A 226 -5.90 1.61 30.76
C LEU A 226 -5.18 1.12 29.50
N PHE A 227 -5.97 0.63 28.54
CA PHE A 227 -5.47 0.26 27.21
C PHE A 227 -5.85 1.37 26.23
N VAL A 228 -4.85 1.92 25.55
CA VAL A 228 -5.04 3.00 24.56
C VAL A 228 -4.58 2.52 23.20
N ALA A 229 -5.46 2.58 22.21
CA ALA A 229 -5.14 2.29 20.82
C ALA A 229 -5.17 3.60 20.01
N LEU A 230 -4.04 3.94 19.38
CA LEU A 230 -3.93 5.09 18.50
C LEU A 230 -3.84 4.61 17.05
N HIS A 231 -4.69 5.17 16.18
CA HIS A 231 -4.71 4.82 14.77
C HIS A 231 -4.22 5.98 13.91
N ILE A 232 -3.12 5.77 13.19
CA ILE A 232 -2.63 6.73 12.19
C ILE A 232 -3.34 6.43 10.86
N HIS A 233 -3.91 7.45 10.23
CA HIS A 233 -4.63 7.34 8.96
C HIS A 233 -3.75 7.79 7.79
N ASP A 234 -3.96 7.17 6.63
CA ASP A 234 -3.33 7.55 5.35
C ASP A 234 -1.81 7.63 5.39
N LEU A 235 -1.19 6.85 6.27
CA LEU A 235 0.23 6.94 6.59
C LEU A 235 1.12 6.80 5.34
N SER A 236 0.74 5.91 4.42
CA SER A 236 1.42 5.67 3.15
C SER A 236 1.30 6.80 2.14
N THR A 237 0.46 7.80 2.37
CA THR A 237 0.26 8.97 1.48
C THR A 237 0.53 10.30 2.19
N LEU A 238 0.74 10.28 3.52
CA LEU A 238 0.86 11.47 4.35
C LEU A 238 2.29 12.03 4.41
N ILE A 239 3.32 11.20 4.25
CA ILE A 239 4.70 11.59 4.53
C ILE A 239 5.35 12.13 3.24
N PRO A 240 5.75 13.41 3.17
CA PRO A 240 6.50 13.94 2.02
C PRO A 240 7.80 13.16 1.76
N HIS A 241 8.18 13.01 0.49
CA HIS A 241 9.39 12.28 0.11
C HIS A 241 10.67 12.85 0.75
N GLU A 242 10.74 14.17 0.92
CA GLU A 242 11.85 14.83 1.62
C GLU A 242 11.97 14.31 3.06
N HIS A 243 10.85 14.21 3.79
CA HIS A 243 10.85 13.70 5.16
C HIS A 243 11.19 12.21 5.24
N MET A 244 10.78 11.40 4.26
CA MET A 244 11.24 10.01 4.16
C MET A 244 12.76 9.94 3.97
N TYR A 245 13.29 10.79 3.09
CA TYR A 245 14.71 10.87 2.78
C TYR A 245 15.54 11.31 3.99
N THR A 246 15.18 12.43 4.63
CA THR A 246 15.94 12.96 5.77
C THR A 246 15.92 12.00 6.95
N THR A 247 14.78 11.33 7.16
CA THR A 247 14.62 10.38 8.27
C THR A 247 15.38 9.08 8.00
N LEU A 248 15.41 8.61 6.76
CA LEU A 248 16.29 7.50 6.37
C LEU A 248 17.77 7.89 6.51
N GLN A 249 18.17 9.07 6.04
CA GLN A 249 19.56 9.54 6.17
C GLN A 249 19.98 9.56 7.64
N ARG A 250 19.14 10.12 8.53
CA ARG A 250 19.36 10.09 9.97
C ARG A 250 19.51 8.66 10.49
N PHE A 251 18.58 7.77 10.13
CA PHE A 251 18.62 6.36 10.51
C PHE A 251 19.93 5.68 10.14
N LEU A 252 20.37 5.84 8.89
CA LEU A 252 21.59 5.21 8.43
C LEU A 252 22.84 5.83 9.06
N CYS A 253 22.88 7.14 9.28
CA CYS A 253 23.98 7.77 10.04
C CYS A 253 24.09 7.22 11.46
N GLU A 254 22.96 7.04 12.16
CA GLU A 254 22.92 6.57 13.55
C GLU A 254 23.28 5.08 13.67
N TYR A 255 22.91 4.23 12.70
CA TYR A 255 23.00 2.77 12.86
C TYR A 255 24.01 2.07 11.94
N LEU A 256 24.55 2.73 10.92
CA LEU A 256 25.61 2.16 10.06
C LEU A 256 27.01 2.66 10.38
N PHE A 257 27.17 3.76 11.14
CA PHE A 257 28.47 4.29 11.59
C PHE A 257 29.57 4.33 10.50
N GLY A 258 29.20 4.67 9.26
CA GLY A 258 30.15 4.76 8.13
C GLY A 258 30.59 3.43 7.53
N ARG A 259 29.96 2.30 7.87
CA ARG A 259 30.18 1.02 7.18
C ARG A 259 29.54 1.07 5.79
N GLU A 260 30.32 0.68 4.78
CA GLU A 260 29.76 0.40 3.45
C GLU A 260 28.86 -0.82 3.50
N MET A 261 27.75 -0.78 2.76
CA MET A 261 26.85 -1.92 2.62
C MET A 261 26.95 -2.47 1.21
N GLU A 262 27.44 -3.71 1.08
CA GLU A 262 27.73 -4.32 -0.22
C GLU A 262 28.59 -3.41 -1.13
N GLY A 263 29.54 -2.67 -0.55
CA GLY A 263 30.41 -1.72 -1.28
C GLY A 263 29.73 -0.42 -1.69
N LEU A 264 28.53 -0.12 -1.16
CA LEU A 264 27.83 1.13 -1.40
C LEU A 264 28.05 2.14 -0.27
N THR A 265 28.33 3.37 -0.67
CA THR A 265 28.36 4.51 0.25
C THR A 265 26.95 4.94 0.63
N LEU A 266 26.81 5.59 1.80
CA LEU A 266 25.55 6.15 2.25
C LEU A 266 24.91 7.11 1.22
N PRO A 267 25.64 8.08 0.63
CA PRO A 267 25.10 8.91 -0.46
C PRO A 267 24.54 8.09 -1.63
N THR A 268 25.24 7.04 -2.08
CA THR A 268 24.77 6.19 -3.17
C THR A 268 23.44 5.50 -2.83
N ILE A 269 23.31 4.97 -1.61
CA ILE A 269 22.07 4.31 -1.16
C ILE A 269 20.91 5.30 -1.13
N LEU A 270 21.15 6.50 -0.61
CA LEU A 270 20.18 7.58 -0.55
C LEU A 270 19.73 8.04 -1.94
N ASP A 271 20.66 8.16 -2.90
CA ASP A 271 20.35 8.48 -4.29
C ASP A 271 19.50 7.39 -4.96
N LEU A 272 19.79 6.11 -4.71
CA LEU A 272 18.98 5.00 -5.21
C LEU A 272 17.57 5.01 -4.62
N VAL A 273 17.42 5.29 -3.31
CA VAL A 273 16.10 5.43 -2.67
C VAL A 273 15.33 6.61 -3.28
N ARG A 274 15.98 7.76 -3.45
CA ARG A 274 15.40 8.94 -4.09
C ARG A 274 14.90 8.61 -5.48
N LEU A 275 15.69 7.90 -6.28
CA LEU A 275 15.32 7.45 -7.61
C LEU A 275 14.04 6.59 -7.60
N VAL A 276 13.82 5.76 -6.57
CA VAL A 276 12.60 4.97 -6.44
C VAL A 276 11.40 5.83 -6.07
N VAL A 277 11.50 6.68 -5.06
CA VAL A 277 10.34 7.42 -4.52
C VAL A 277 9.90 8.55 -5.44
N GLU A 278 10.83 9.24 -6.11
CA GLU A 278 10.49 10.35 -7.01
C GLU A 278 9.92 9.87 -8.36
N ASN A 279 10.19 8.63 -8.76
CA ASN A 279 9.72 8.06 -10.03
C ASN A 279 8.51 7.14 -9.87
N GLN A 280 7.58 7.52 -8.99
CA GLN A 280 6.31 6.82 -8.77
C GLN A 280 5.20 7.43 -9.61
N TYR A 281 4.94 6.80 -10.76
CA TYR A 281 3.92 7.22 -11.70
C TYR A 281 2.80 6.20 -11.78
N ILE A 282 1.56 6.68 -11.77
CA ILE A 282 0.38 5.84 -11.61
C ILE A 282 -0.75 6.29 -12.55
N LEU A 283 -1.56 5.32 -12.97
CA LEU A 283 -2.77 5.52 -13.75
C LEU A 283 -4.00 5.38 -12.85
N TYR A 284 -4.93 6.33 -12.91
CA TYR A 284 -6.23 6.26 -12.23
C TYR A 284 -7.31 6.87 -13.12
N GLU A 285 -8.38 6.12 -13.43
CA GLU A 285 -9.50 6.57 -14.27
C GLU A 285 -9.07 7.34 -15.54
N ASN A 286 -8.19 6.74 -16.35
CA ASN A 286 -7.61 7.36 -17.56
C ASN A 286 -6.84 8.66 -17.31
N LYS A 287 -6.40 8.93 -16.08
CA LYS A 287 -5.55 10.07 -15.77
C LYS A 287 -4.20 9.57 -15.26
N PHE A 288 -3.17 10.28 -15.68
CA PHE A 288 -1.79 9.99 -15.32
C PHE A 288 -1.35 10.94 -14.21
N TYR A 289 -0.82 10.36 -13.14
CA TYR A 289 -0.39 11.08 -11.94
C TYR A 289 1.04 10.70 -11.57
N GLN A 290 1.71 11.61 -10.88
CA GLN A 290 2.90 11.30 -10.10
C GLN A 290 2.57 11.38 -8.62
N GLN A 291 3.02 10.39 -7.87
CA GLN A 291 2.92 10.41 -6.42
C GLN A 291 4.01 11.32 -5.85
N MET A 292 3.61 12.35 -5.10
CA MET A 292 4.48 13.37 -4.52
C MET A 292 4.75 13.15 -3.03
N GLN A 293 3.90 12.35 -2.38
CA GLN A 293 3.99 12.04 -0.97
C GLN A 293 3.78 10.55 -0.75
N GLY A 294 4.55 10.00 0.18
CA GLY A 294 4.47 8.62 0.57
C GLY A 294 4.84 7.68 -0.57
N GLY A 295 4.10 6.59 -0.70
CA GLY A 295 4.20 5.69 -1.83
C GLY A 295 3.03 4.72 -1.88
N ALA A 296 3.15 3.66 -2.67
CA ALA A 296 2.13 2.62 -2.69
C ALA A 296 2.00 1.95 -1.31
N CYS A 297 0.78 1.84 -0.78
CA CYS A 297 0.50 1.20 0.51
C CYS A 297 1.05 -0.24 0.62
N ASN A 298 1.14 -0.94 -0.51
CA ASN A 298 1.62 -2.31 -0.62
C ASN A 298 3.06 -2.42 -1.16
N ALA A 299 3.78 -1.32 -1.37
CA ALA A 299 5.16 -1.36 -1.81
C ALA A 299 6.11 -1.61 -0.63
N PRO A 300 6.93 -2.68 -0.67
CA PRO A 300 7.82 -3.02 0.44
C PRO A 300 8.77 -1.88 0.85
N LEU A 301 9.37 -1.16 -0.12
CA LEU A 301 10.24 -0.03 0.20
C LEU A 301 9.49 1.11 0.87
N THR A 302 8.30 1.48 0.37
CA THR A 302 7.47 2.51 1.00
C THR A 302 7.11 2.14 2.44
N ILE A 303 6.74 0.88 2.69
CA ILE A 303 6.42 0.38 4.04
C ILE A 303 7.65 0.54 4.94
N LEU A 304 8.84 0.13 4.49
CA LEU A 304 10.07 0.26 5.27
C LEU A 304 10.40 1.74 5.59
N LEU A 305 10.36 2.63 4.60
CA LEU A 305 10.63 4.06 4.81
C LEU A 305 9.64 4.70 5.78
N THR A 306 8.36 4.31 5.65
CA THR A 306 7.30 4.74 6.55
C THR A 306 7.54 4.26 7.98
N ASN A 307 7.93 3.00 8.15
CA ASN A 307 8.25 2.43 9.45
C ASN A 307 9.46 3.12 10.09
N ILE A 308 10.50 3.44 9.31
CA ILE A 308 11.63 4.26 9.77
C ILE A 308 11.18 5.66 10.20
N TYR A 309 10.24 6.27 9.47
CA TYR A 309 9.67 7.56 9.86
C TYR A 309 8.92 7.48 11.20
N ILE A 310 8.03 6.49 11.34
CA ILE A 310 7.26 6.27 12.58
C ILE A 310 8.18 5.95 13.75
N TYR A 311 9.25 5.18 13.52
CA TYR A 311 10.26 4.89 14.53
C TYR A 311 10.79 6.16 15.19
N TYR A 312 11.09 7.22 14.43
CA TYR A 312 11.54 8.49 15.02
C TYR A 312 10.40 9.29 15.63
N TRP A 313 9.25 9.33 14.96
CA TRP A 313 8.07 10.05 15.44
C TRP A 313 7.62 9.56 16.83
N GLN A 314 7.72 8.26 17.12
CA GLN A 314 7.31 7.69 18.40
C GLN A 314 8.35 7.82 19.53
N GLN A 315 9.59 8.25 19.27
CA GLN A 315 10.66 8.21 20.30
C GLN A 315 10.34 9.04 21.54
N GLU A 316 9.71 10.21 21.38
CA GLU A 316 9.37 11.08 22.51
C GLU A 316 8.32 10.43 23.41
N LEU A 317 7.26 9.87 22.80
CA LEU A 317 6.24 9.11 23.52
C LEU A 317 6.86 7.91 24.24
N MET A 318 7.71 7.15 23.55
CA MET A 318 8.42 6.01 24.15
C MET A 318 9.30 6.43 25.32
N ALA A 319 10.00 7.56 25.25
CA ALA A 319 10.84 8.05 26.33
C ALA A 319 10.01 8.36 27.58
N ILE A 320 8.85 9.01 27.42
CA ILE A 320 7.93 9.32 28.52
C ILE A 320 7.39 8.03 29.15
N LEU A 321 6.91 7.10 28.32
CA LEU A 321 6.33 5.84 28.79
C LEU A 321 7.37 4.97 29.49
N ASN A 322 8.60 4.91 28.98
CA ASN A 322 9.69 4.17 29.62
C ASN A 322 10.03 4.70 31.02
N VAL A 323 10.04 6.02 31.23
CA VAL A 323 10.25 6.62 32.56
C VAL A 323 9.16 6.21 33.54
N GLN A 324 7.93 6.03 33.04
CA GLN A 324 6.78 5.58 33.83
C GLN A 324 6.70 4.06 33.97
N ASN A 325 7.64 3.31 33.40
CA ASN A 325 7.63 1.85 33.27
C ASN A 325 6.40 1.32 32.51
N GLU A 326 5.83 2.11 31.60
CA GLU A 326 4.67 1.74 30.79
C GLU A 326 5.08 0.97 29.53
N ILE A 327 4.19 0.12 29.03
CA ILE A 327 4.39 -0.64 27.80
C ILE A 327 3.95 0.14 26.56
N PHE A 328 4.75 0.03 25.50
CA PHE A 328 4.48 0.59 24.18
C PHE A 328 5.06 -0.34 23.11
N GLY A 329 4.39 -0.47 21.97
CA GLY A 329 4.93 -1.23 20.84
C GLY A 329 4.04 -1.19 19.61
#